data_AF-A0A2D4MHI6-F1
#
_entry.id   AF-A0A2D4MHI6-F1
#
_cell.length_a   1.000
_cell.length_b   1.000
_cell.length_c   1.000
_cell.angle_alpha   90.00
_cell.angle_beta   90.00
_cell.angle_gamma   90.00
#
_symmetry.space_group_name_H-M   'P 1'
#
loop_
_entity.id
_entity.type
_entity.pdbx_description
1 polymer ?
#
loop_
_entity_poly.entity_id
_entity_poly.type
_entity_poly.pdbx_seq_one_letter_code
_entity_poly.pdbx_strand_id
1 'polypeptide(L)'
;MLDPPFKPDPQAIYCKDVLDIEQFSTVKGVELEPTDHDFYHKFATGSVPIPWQNEMIDTECFKELNVFGPDGILPPDLDWKGQHPPPPKKGLLQRLFSRQDCCGNCSESEEEPTRL
;
A
#
# COMPACT_ATOMS: atom_id res chain seq x y z
N MET A 1 -34.74 -12.42 1.60
CA MET A 1 -33.85 -12.69 2.75
C MET A 1 -34.72 -13.04 3.95
N LEU A 2 -34.23 -13.90 4.84
CA LEU A 2 -34.90 -14.26 6.09
C LEU A 2 -34.24 -13.50 7.23
N ASP A 3 -35.04 -12.93 8.12
CA ASP A 3 -34.52 -12.26 9.31
C ASP A 3 -34.08 -13.29 10.36
N PRO A 4 -32.98 -13.03 11.09
CA PRO A 4 -32.58 -13.90 12.17
C PRO A 4 -33.65 -13.87 13.29
N PRO A 5 -33.92 -15.01 13.93
CA PRO A 5 -34.93 -15.10 14.99
C PRO A 5 -34.53 -14.36 16.27
N PHE A 6 -33.26 -14.00 16.41
CA PHE A 6 -32.71 -13.22 17.50
C PHE A 6 -31.75 -12.16 16.95
N LYS A 7 -31.91 -10.93 17.43
CA LYS A 7 -31.01 -9.80 17.15
C LYS A 7 -30.43 -9.34 18.49
N PRO A 8 -29.10 -9.42 18.68
CA PRO A 8 -28.48 -8.97 19.93
C PRO A 8 -28.67 -7.47 20.13
N ASP A 9 -28.75 -7.05 21.40
CA ASP A 9 -28.75 -5.64 21.78
C ASP A 9 -27.37 -5.05 21.46
N PRO A 10 -27.26 -4.02 20.60
CA PRO A 10 -25.98 -3.40 20.25
C PRO A 10 -25.28 -2.73 21.45
N GLN A 11 -25.97 -2.50 22.56
CA GLN A 11 -25.41 -1.92 23.78
C GLN A 11 -24.94 -2.98 24.80
N ALA A 12 -25.23 -4.26 24.57
CA ALA A 12 -24.88 -5.35 25.47
C ALA A 12 -23.60 -6.06 25.04
N ILE A 13 -22.78 -6.45 26.03
CA ILE A 13 -21.59 -7.28 25.83
C ILE A 13 -21.93 -8.71 26.25
N TYR A 14 -21.83 -9.66 25.31
CA TYR A 14 -22.17 -11.07 25.52
C TYR A 14 -20.94 -11.91 25.89
N CYS A 15 -20.24 -11.55 26.96
CA CYS A 15 -19.14 -12.33 27.53
C CYS A 15 -19.11 -12.20 29.06
N LYS A 16 -18.27 -13.01 29.73
CA LYS A 16 -18.02 -12.87 31.17
C LYS A 16 -17.22 -11.59 31.45
N ASP A 17 -17.38 -11.04 32.65
CA ASP A 17 -16.49 -9.98 33.13
C ASP A 17 -15.05 -10.50 33.16
N VAL A 18 -14.08 -9.62 32.89
CA VAL A 18 -12.65 -9.95 32.95
C VAL A 18 -12.25 -10.48 34.34
N LEU A 19 -12.91 -10.01 35.40
CA LEU A 19 -12.66 -10.47 36.78
C LEU A 19 -13.17 -11.91 37.03
N ASP A 20 -14.11 -12.38 36.21
CA ASP A 20 -14.70 -13.72 36.28
C ASP A 20 -13.99 -14.71 35.33
N ILE A 21 -12.97 -14.26 34.60
CA ILE A 21 -12.16 -15.10 33.70
C ILE A 21 -10.95 -15.62 34.49
N GLU A 22 -10.91 -16.94 34.68
CA GLU A 22 -9.78 -17.59 35.34
C GLU A 22 -8.48 -17.39 34.54
N GLN A 23 -7.41 -17.03 35.25
CA GLN A 23 -6.09 -16.92 34.66
C GLN A 23 -5.40 -18.28 34.68
N PHE A 24 -4.87 -18.71 33.54
CA PHE A 24 -3.94 -19.84 33.50
C PHE A 24 -2.57 -19.41 34.03
N SER A 25 -1.95 -20.25 34.86
CA SER A 25 -0.56 -20.05 35.26
C SER A 25 0.36 -20.16 34.04
N THR A 26 1.32 -19.25 33.91
CA THR A 26 2.36 -19.34 32.88
C THR A 26 3.25 -20.55 33.13
N VAL A 27 3.47 -21.36 32.09
CA VAL A 27 4.47 -22.43 32.12
C VAL A 27 5.86 -21.80 32.03
N LYS A 28 6.73 -22.11 33.00
CA LYS A 28 8.12 -21.64 33.03
C LYS A 28 9.05 -22.68 32.40
N GLY A 29 10.20 -22.23 31.91
CA GLY A 29 11.23 -23.11 31.34
C GLY A 29 10.98 -23.54 29.89
N VAL A 30 10.12 -22.82 29.17
CA VAL A 30 9.97 -22.96 27.71
C VAL A 30 10.93 -21.98 27.06
N GLU A 31 11.84 -22.49 26.24
CA GLU A 31 12.75 -21.70 25.41
C GLU A 31 12.31 -21.80 23.96
N LEU A 32 12.39 -20.70 23.22
CA LEU A 32 12.10 -20.68 21.78
C LEU A 32 13.36 -21.10 21.02
N GLU A 33 13.21 -22.07 20.15
CA GLU A 33 14.27 -22.57 19.28
C GLU A 33 14.23 -21.89 17.90
N PRO A 34 15.34 -21.92 17.14
CA PRO A 34 15.36 -21.38 15.77
C PRO A 34 14.26 -21.96 14.85
N THR A 35 13.84 -23.21 15.08
CA THR A 35 12.79 -23.90 14.33
C THR A 35 11.40 -23.30 14.58
N ASP A 36 11.15 -22.69 15.74
CA ASP A 36 9.89 -22.01 16.04
C ASP A 36 9.69 -20.78 15.14
N HIS A 37 10.79 -20.12 14.74
CA HIS A 37 10.71 -19.01 13.80
C HIS A 37 10.18 -19.45 12.44
N ASP A 38 10.56 -20.64 11.95
CA ASP A 38 10.01 -21.18 10.70
C ASP A 38 8.50 -21.39 10.80
N PHE A 39 8.01 -21.83 11.97
CA PHE A 39 6.57 -21.94 12.21
C PHE A 39 5.89 -20.57 12.24
N TYR A 40 6.45 -19.59 12.94
CA TYR A 40 5.89 -18.24 12.99
C TYR A 40 5.83 -17.58 11.61
N HIS A 41 6.86 -17.77 10.79
CA HIS A 41 6.88 -17.30 9.41
C HIS A 41 5.82 -17.96 8.54
N LYS A 42 5.54 -19.25 8.75
CA LYS A 42 4.47 -19.96 8.04
C LYS A 42 3.08 -19.56 8.53
N PHE A 43 2.92 -19.29 9.82
CA PHE A 43 1.64 -18.95 10.44
C PHE A 43 1.19 -17.52 10.10
N ALA A 44 2.10 -16.55 10.17
CA ALA A 44 1.79 -15.14 9.97
C ALA A 44 1.65 -14.78 8.48
N THR A 45 0.59 -15.27 7.84
CA THR A 45 0.32 -15.06 6.41
C THR A 45 -0.08 -13.62 6.05
N GLY A 46 -0.31 -12.76 7.04
CA GLY A 46 -0.73 -11.37 6.84
C GLY A 46 -2.21 -11.25 6.50
N SER A 47 -2.57 -10.30 5.64
CA SER A 47 -3.95 -10.05 5.23
C SER A 47 -4.49 -11.19 4.37
N VAL A 48 -5.69 -11.67 4.70
CA VAL A 48 -6.42 -12.63 3.85
C VAL A 48 -7.13 -11.86 2.73
N PRO A 49 -6.91 -12.19 1.44
CA PRO A 49 -7.30 -11.30 0.33
C PRO A 49 -8.78 -10.90 0.31
N ILE A 50 -9.71 -11.86 0.43
CA ILE A 50 -11.14 -11.59 0.30
C ILE A 50 -11.67 -10.75 1.48
N PRO A 51 -11.46 -11.13 2.76
CA PRO A 51 -11.89 -10.29 3.88
C PRO A 51 -11.30 -8.88 3.85
N TRP A 52 -10.02 -8.74 3.49
CA TRP A 52 -9.35 -7.43 3.43
C TRP A 52 -9.91 -6.54 2.31
N GLN A 53 -10.21 -7.11 1.14
CA GLN A 53 -10.88 -6.35 0.07
C GLN A 53 -12.29 -5.91 0.47
N ASN A 54 -13.06 -6.79 1.12
CA ASN A 54 -14.37 -6.44 1.65
C ASN A 54 -14.27 -5.33 2.71
N GLU A 55 -13.30 -5.42 3.62
CA GLU A 55 -13.03 -4.36 4.60
C GLU A 55 -12.77 -3.01 3.91
N MET A 56 -11.93 -2.97 2.87
CA MET A 56 -11.66 -1.75 2.10
C MET A 56 -12.90 -1.18 1.40
N ILE A 57 -13.84 -2.04 0.98
CA ILE A 57 -15.09 -1.62 0.35
C ILE A 57 -16.09 -1.13 1.41
N ASP A 58 -16.32 -1.92 2.47
CA ASP A 58 -17.32 -1.67 3.51
C ASP A 58 -16.98 -0.43 4.36
N THR A 59 -15.69 -0.11 4.49
CA THR A 59 -15.20 1.11 5.16
C THR A 59 -15.11 2.32 4.22
N GLU A 60 -15.57 2.19 2.97
CA GLU A 60 -15.52 3.19 1.90
C GLU A 60 -14.10 3.64 1.48
N CYS A 61 -13.03 3.09 2.08
CA CYS A 61 -11.64 3.41 1.72
C CYS A 61 -11.35 3.20 0.23
N PHE A 62 -11.86 2.11 -0.35
CA PHE A 62 -11.69 1.83 -1.77
C PHE A 62 -12.32 2.93 -2.63
N LYS A 63 -13.51 3.41 -2.29
CA LYS A 63 -14.21 4.46 -3.03
C LYS A 63 -13.49 5.80 -2.96
N GLU A 64 -12.89 6.11 -1.82
CA GLU A 64 -12.13 7.36 -1.63
C GLU A 64 -10.78 7.34 -2.35
N LEU A 65 -10.10 6.19 -2.37
CA LEU A 65 -8.73 6.06 -2.89
C LEU A 65 -8.66 5.64 -4.36
N ASN A 66 -9.58 4.79 -4.81
CA ASN A 66 -9.60 4.27 -6.18
C ASN A 66 -10.27 5.28 -7.14
N VAL A 67 -9.63 6.43 -7.31
CA VAL A 67 -10.10 7.53 -8.15
C VAL A 67 -9.22 7.69 -9.40
N PHE A 68 -9.84 8.09 -10.51
CA PHE A 68 -9.15 8.48 -11.73
C PHE A 68 -9.14 10.00 -11.87
N GLY A 69 -8.28 10.52 -12.75
CA GLY A 69 -8.29 11.93 -13.12
C GLY A 69 -9.61 12.32 -13.82
N PRO A 70 -9.86 13.63 -13.98
CA PRO A 70 -11.01 14.12 -14.74
C PRO A 70 -11.06 13.46 -16.12
N ASP A 71 -12.27 13.17 -16.61
CA ASP A 71 -12.51 12.49 -17.90
C ASP A 71 -11.88 11.08 -18.03
N GLY A 72 -11.60 10.41 -16.91
CA GLY A 72 -10.99 9.08 -16.90
C GLY A 72 -9.49 9.09 -17.22
N ILE A 73 -8.84 10.25 -17.07
CA ILE A 73 -7.39 10.38 -17.24
C ILE A 73 -6.68 9.48 -16.22
N LEU A 74 -5.61 8.84 -16.69
CA LEU A 74 -4.76 7.98 -15.88
C LEU A 74 -4.16 8.79 -14.72
N PRO A 75 -4.36 8.38 -13.46
CA PRO A 75 -3.80 9.10 -12.32
C PRO A 75 -2.27 8.96 -12.29
N PRO A 76 -1.55 9.87 -11.60
CA PRO A 76 -0.09 9.94 -11.65
C PRO A 76 0.64 8.67 -11.17
N ASP A 77 0.01 7.86 -10.31
CA ASP A 77 0.50 6.58 -9.80
C ASP A 77 0.42 5.45 -10.85
N LEU A 78 -0.41 5.63 -11.88
CA LEU A 78 -0.54 4.70 -13.01
C LEU A 78 0.22 5.17 -14.27
N ASP A 79 0.79 6.38 -14.29
CA ASP A 79 1.60 6.85 -15.41
C ASP A 79 2.93 6.08 -15.49
N TRP A 80 3.01 5.14 -16.45
CA TRP A 80 4.18 4.31 -16.68
C TRP A 80 5.44 5.13 -17.02
N LYS A 81 5.28 6.38 -17.51
CA LYS A 81 6.41 7.28 -17.80
C LYS A 81 7.11 7.77 -16.52
N GLY A 82 6.58 7.38 -15.36
CA GLY A 82 7.03 7.77 -14.04
C GLY A 82 6.60 9.20 -13.73
N GLN A 83 6.42 9.50 -12.45
CA GLN A 83 6.50 10.88 -12.01
C GLN A 83 7.91 11.37 -12.38
N HIS A 84 8.05 12.03 -13.52
CA HIS A 84 9.27 12.78 -13.80
C HIS A 84 9.51 13.65 -12.57
N PRO A 85 10.71 13.61 -11.94
CA PRO A 85 11.00 14.54 -10.86
C PRO A 85 10.67 15.93 -11.39
N PRO A 86 9.96 16.77 -10.60
CA PRO A 86 9.57 18.09 -11.07
C PRO A 86 10.82 18.74 -11.68
N PRO A 87 10.77 19.20 -12.94
CA PRO A 87 11.95 19.71 -13.60
C PRO A 87 12.57 20.78 -12.68
N PRO A 88 13.89 20.75 -12.46
CA PRO A 88 14.53 21.67 -11.52
C PRO A 88 14.07 23.09 -11.85
N LYS A 89 13.58 23.82 -10.84
CA LYS A 89 13.06 25.17 -11.03
C LYS A 89 14.11 25.99 -11.78
N LYS A 90 13.81 26.33 -13.04
CA LYS A 90 14.72 27.10 -13.89
C LYS A 90 14.88 28.48 -13.27
N GLY A 91 16.00 28.69 -12.56
CA GLY A 91 16.33 29.97 -11.96
C GLY A 91 16.57 31.04 -13.02
N LEU A 92 16.48 32.30 -12.61
CA LEU A 92 16.65 33.50 -13.46
C LEU A 92 17.94 33.45 -14.32
N LEU A 93 18.98 32.79 -13.81
CA LEU A 93 20.29 32.66 -14.46
C LEU A 93 20.27 31.77 -15.71
N GLN A 94 19.38 30.77 -15.79
CA GLN A 94 19.32 29.87 -16.95
C GLN A 94 18.78 30.57 -18.21
N ARG A 95 18.00 31.65 -18.04
CA ARG A 95 17.52 32.51 -19.13
C ARG A 95 18.57 33.51 -19.61
N LEU A 96 19.55 33.83 -18.75
CA LEU A 96 20.63 34.78 -19.05
C LEU A 96 21.82 34.10 -19.77
N PHE A 97 22.06 32.81 -19.51
CA PHE A 97 23.20 32.08 -20.09
C PHE A 97 22.85 31.10 -21.21
N SER A 98 21.56 30.88 -21.52
CA SER A 98 21.15 30.01 -22.62
C SER A 98 21.09 30.78 -23.94
N ARG A 99 22.26 31.10 -24.51
CA ARG A 99 22.35 31.53 -25.91
C ARG A 99 23.67 31.05 -26.54
N GLN A 100 23.51 30.04 -27.41
CA GLN A 100 24.24 29.86 -28.68
C GLN A 100 25.59 29.14 -28.64
N ASP A 101 25.59 27.85 -29.00
CA ASP A 101 26.61 27.30 -29.88
C ASP A 101 25.90 26.72 -31.12
N CYS A 102 26.03 27.43 -32.24
CA CYS A 102 25.73 26.91 -33.56
C CYS A 102 27.00 26.22 -34.08
N CYS A 103 27.03 24.89 -34.09
CA CYS A 103 27.83 24.06 -35.00
C CYS A 103 26.99 22.79 -35.19
N GLY A 104 26.36 22.56 -36.34
CA GLY A 104 27.06 22.15 -37.56
C GLY A 104 26.97 20.62 -37.61
N ASN A 105 26.09 20.09 -38.47
CA ASN A 105 25.85 18.67 -38.76
C ASN A 105 26.81 17.65 -38.11
N CYS A 106 26.28 16.78 -37.25
CA CYS A 106 26.70 15.38 -37.17
C CYS A 106 25.47 14.54 -36.82
N SER A 107 25.32 13.47 -37.59
CA SER A 107 24.14 12.64 -37.73
C SER A 107 23.81 11.79 -36.50
N GLU A 108 22.51 11.58 -36.33
CA GLU A 108 21.83 10.33 -36.00
C GLU A 108 22.68 9.14 -35.53
N SER A 109 22.37 8.64 -34.33
CA SER A 109 22.39 7.21 -33.99
C SER A 109 21.49 7.01 -32.77
N GLU A 110 20.31 6.43 -32.99
CA GLU A 110 19.53 5.77 -31.94
C GLU A 110 20.28 4.51 -31.51
N GLU A 111 20.62 4.36 -30.23
CA GLU A 111 20.81 3.03 -29.62
C GLU A 111 20.40 3.06 -28.13
N GLU A 112 19.37 2.29 -27.82
CA GLU A 112 19.04 1.72 -26.50
C GLU A 112 19.26 0.19 -26.62
N PRO A 113 19.25 -0.64 -25.56
CA PRO A 113 19.86 -0.60 -24.23
C PRO A 113 20.85 -1.78 -24.03
N THR A 114 21.71 -1.74 -23.00
CA THR A 114 22.20 -2.99 -22.38
C THR A 114 22.24 -2.90 -20.86
N ARG A 115 21.38 -3.72 -20.24
CA ARG A 115 21.41 -4.13 -18.83
C ARG A 115 22.75 -4.75 -18.46
N LEU A 116 23.29 -4.38 -17.30
CA LEU A 116 23.86 -5.31 -16.30
C LEU A 116 23.58 -4.75 -14.91
#